data_AF-A0A7C6TU65-F1
#
_entry.id   AF-A0A7C6TU65-F1
#
_cell.length_a   1.000
_cell.length_b   1.000
_cell.length_c   1.000
_cell.angle_alpha   90.00
_cell.angle_beta   90.00
_cell.angle_gamma   90.00
#
_symmetry.space_group_name_H-M   'P 1'
#
loop_
_entity.id
_entity.type
_entity.pdbx_description
1 polymer ?
#
loop_
_entity_poly.entity_id
_entity_poly.type
_entity_poly.pdbx_seq_one_letter_code
_entity_poly.pdbx_strand_id
1 'polypeptide(L)'
;MLRHPIFRATALILMAWLVTGCSLVASLSPTATPEPTATATATPSPTATPTATPTPSPTPTPIPLRADVTLSGGQARQGHTTVVRVVTNRPAQVSGVLGESPLNFVSRDGLEHIALLGVHALADLAPQSLELDIIGDEGQELTLGTVLHVAAGDFEYESITFTPEVGALLDPAISQPELLRVTEIYATFSPEIRWEG
;
A
#
# COMPACT_ATOMS: atom_id res chain seq x y z
N MET A 1 47.22 5.77 10.45
CA MET A 1 48.18 4.67 10.18
C MET A 1 47.71 3.45 10.96
N LEU A 2 47.72 2.25 10.35
CA LEU A 2 47.72 0.90 10.99
C LEU A 2 46.60 0.57 12.03
N ARG A 3 46.14 -0.67 12.21
CA ARG A 3 46.07 -1.90 11.38
C ARG A 3 45.09 -2.85 12.10
N HIS A 4 44.32 -3.64 11.35
CA HIS A 4 43.67 -4.89 11.80
C HIS A 4 44.74 -5.97 12.16
N PRO A 5 44.40 -7.23 12.52
CA PRO A 5 43.32 -7.82 13.36
C PRO A 5 43.89 -8.88 14.35
N ILE A 6 43.06 -9.65 15.10
CA ILE A 6 43.40 -11.04 15.49
C ILE A 6 42.20 -12.00 15.33
N PHE A 7 42.45 -13.12 14.64
CA PHE A 7 41.59 -14.29 14.42
C PHE A 7 41.83 -15.41 15.44
N ARG A 8 40.79 -16.15 15.84
CA ARG A 8 40.82 -17.56 16.32
C ARG A 8 39.42 -18.19 16.14
N ALA A 9 39.20 -19.46 15.77
CA ALA A 9 40.09 -20.46 15.18
C ALA A 9 39.26 -21.58 14.47
N THR A 10 39.84 -22.18 13.42
CA THR A 10 39.71 -23.59 12.92
C THR A 10 38.54 -24.48 13.40
N ALA A 11 37.89 -25.30 12.57
CA ALA A 11 38.46 -26.34 11.69
C ALA A 11 37.36 -26.97 10.75
N LEU A 12 37.47 -28.09 9.99
CA LEU A 12 38.51 -29.11 9.70
C LEU A 12 38.17 -29.92 8.40
N ILE A 13 39.13 -30.20 7.49
CA ILE A 13 39.29 -31.42 6.62
C ILE A 13 38.17 -31.89 5.62
N LEU A 14 38.42 -32.59 4.50
CA LEU A 14 39.53 -32.76 3.51
C LEU A 14 39.10 -33.81 2.47
N MET A 15 39.40 -33.65 1.16
CA MET A 15 40.08 -34.65 0.30
C MET A 15 40.07 -34.23 -1.18
N ALA A 16 41.14 -34.60 -1.89
CA ALA A 16 41.39 -34.32 -3.31
C ALA A 16 41.79 -35.61 -4.04
N TRP A 17 42.16 -35.49 -5.33
CA TRP A 17 43.20 -36.19 -6.12
C TRP A 17 42.79 -36.04 -7.62
N LEU A 18 43.54 -35.41 -8.54
CA LEU A 18 44.88 -35.76 -9.10
C LEU A 18 44.85 -37.09 -9.89
N VAL A 19 45.43 -37.28 -11.10
CA VAL A 19 46.12 -36.38 -12.06
C VAL A 19 46.25 -37.04 -13.46
N THR A 20 46.44 -36.21 -14.49
CA THR A 20 47.09 -36.37 -15.82
C THR A 20 47.71 -37.72 -16.29
N GLY A 21 47.51 -38.09 -17.57
CA GLY A 21 48.64 -38.19 -18.52
C GLY A 21 48.80 -39.37 -19.51
N CYS A 22 49.41 -39.04 -20.67
CA CYS A 22 50.31 -39.83 -21.55
C CYS A 22 49.81 -40.50 -22.87
N SER A 23 50.20 -39.90 -24.02
CA SER A 23 51.11 -40.37 -25.11
C SER A 23 51.34 -41.90 -25.35
N LEU A 24 51.74 -42.46 -26.52
CA LEU A 24 52.11 -41.96 -27.88
C LEU A 24 52.30 -43.19 -28.86
N VAL A 25 52.50 -42.91 -30.16
CA VAL A 25 53.12 -43.73 -31.26
C VAL A 25 52.28 -44.73 -32.12
N ALA A 26 52.51 -44.58 -33.44
CA ALA A 26 51.99 -45.19 -34.66
C ALA A 26 52.14 -46.72 -34.93
N SER A 27 51.43 -47.17 -35.97
CA SER A 27 51.96 -48.12 -36.97
C SER A 27 51.41 -47.80 -38.38
N LEU A 28 52.18 -48.09 -39.43
CA LEU A 28 51.86 -47.79 -40.84
C LEU A 28 51.27 -49.01 -41.54
N SER A 29 50.27 -48.83 -42.39
CA SER A 29 49.67 -49.88 -43.23
C SER A 29 49.55 -49.40 -44.68
N PRO A 30 49.88 -50.23 -45.70
CA PRO A 30 49.93 -49.78 -47.09
C PRO A 30 48.55 -49.54 -47.72
N THR A 31 48.48 -48.47 -48.51
CA THR A 31 47.28 -48.01 -49.22
C THR A 31 46.86 -48.96 -50.33
N ALA A 32 45.61 -49.41 -50.31
CA ALA A 32 44.95 -50.01 -51.47
C ALA A 32 44.39 -48.92 -52.40
N THR A 33 44.58 -49.09 -53.71
CA THR A 33 44.09 -48.17 -54.75
C THR A 33 42.56 -48.07 -54.75
N PRO A 34 41.96 -46.86 -54.68
CA PRO A 34 40.51 -46.71 -54.84
C PRO A 34 40.11 -46.85 -56.32
N GLU A 35 39.14 -47.72 -56.56
CA GLU A 35 38.39 -47.83 -57.82
C GLU A 35 37.47 -46.60 -58.00
N PRO A 36 37.25 -46.08 -59.22
CA PRO A 36 36.41 -44.90 -59.43
C PRO A 36 34.93 -45.20 -59.22
N THR A 37 34.47 -45.14 -57.97
CA THR A 37 33.05 -45.20 -57.61
C THR A 37 32.32 -44.00 -58.21
N ALA A 38 31.31 -44.27 -59.03
CA ALA A 38 30.47 -43.23 -59.62
C ALA A 38 29.74 -42.44 -58.51
N THR A 39 30.09 -41.17 -58.36
CA THR A 39 29.45 -40.26 -57.40
C THR A 39 28.02 -39.97 -57.83
N ALA A 40 27.05 -40.68 -57.24
CA ALA A 40 25.65 -40.29 -57.33
C ALA A 40 25.46 -38.97 -56.59
N THR A 41 25.21 -37.89 -57.34
CA THR A 41 24.90 -36.57 -56.78
C THR A 41 23.61 -36.66 -55.98
N ALA A 42 23.72 -36.69 -54.65
CA ALA A 42 22.56 -36.63 -53.77
C ALA A 42 21.88 -35.26 -53.91
N THR A 43 20.67 -35.26 -54.47
CA THR A 43 19.83 -34.06 -54.52
C THR A 43 19.64 -33.52 -53.10
N PRO A 44 19.89 -32.22 -52.83
CA PRO A 44 19.72 -31.67 -51.50
C PRO A 44 18.25 -31.81 -51.06
N SER A 45 18.05 -32.49 -49.94
CA SER A 45 16.72 -32.60 -49.30
C SER A 45 16.22 -31.21 -48.92
N PRO A 46 14.93 -30.88 -49.11
CA PRO A 46 14.41 -29.56 -48.74
C PRO A 46 14.59 -29.32 -47.24
N THR A 47 15.40 -28.31 -46.90
CA THR A 47 15.57 -27.86 -45.52
C THR A 47 14.23 -27.42 -44.97
N ALA A 48 13.81 -28.01 -43.84
CA ALA A 48 12.58 -27.60 -43.17
C ALA A 48 12.66 -26.11 -42.80
N THR A 49 11.77 -25.30 -43.37
CA THR A 49 11.67 -23.87 -43.02
C THR A 49 11.32 -23.76 -41.53
N PRO A 50 12.07 -22.99 -40.72
CA PRO A 50 11.75 -22.83 -39.32
C PRO A 50 10.39 -22.14 -39.17
N THR A 51 9.44 -22.83 -38.53
CA THR A 51 8.15 -22.25 -38.16
C THR A 51 8.40 -21.06 -37.23
N ALA A 52 7.93 -19.87 -37.60
CA ALA A 52 8.07 -18.69 -36.78
C ALA A 52 7.38 -18.91 -35.42
N THR A 53 8.13 -18.82 -34.32
CA THR A 53 7.57 -18.82 -32.98
C THR A 53 6.65 -17.60 -32.84
N PRO A 54 5.38 -17.75 -32.42
CA PRO A 54 4.50 -16.60 -32.23
C PRO A 54 5.10 -15.68 -31.16
N THR A 55 5.32 -14.42 -31.53
CA THR A 55 5.73 -13.36 -30.60
C THR A 55 4.66 -13.20 -29.52
N PRO A 56 5.01 -13.14 -28.22
CA PRO A 56 4.01 -12.90 -27.18
C PRO A 56 3.32 -11.55 -27.43
N SER A 57 1.99 -11.53 -27.34
CA SER A 57 1.22 -10.29 -27.34
C SER A 57 1.64 -9.44 -26.15
N PRO A 58 1.75 -8.11 -26.29
CA PRO A 58 1.99 -7.23 -25.13
C PRO A 58 0.87 -7.42 -24.10
N THR A 59 1.25 -7.57 -22.83
CA THR A 59 0.32 -7.50 -21.70
C THR A 59 -0.25 -6.08 -21.61
N PRO A 60 -1.57 -5.90 -21.41
CA PRO A 60 -2.13 -4.56 -21.23
C PRO A 60 -1.55 -3.90 -19.97
N THR A 61 -1.20 -2.62 -20.07
CA THR A 61 -0.80 -1.81 -18.92
C THR A 61 -2.01 -1.54 -18.02
N PRO A 62 -1.94 -1.75 -16.70
CA PRO A 62 -3.05 -1.46 -15.80
C PRO A 62 -3.36 0.05 -15.78
N ILE A 63 -4.64 0.39 -15.60
CA ILE A 63 -5.08 1.78 -15.47
C ILE A 63 -4.71 2.28 -14.06
N PRO A 64 -4.06 3.44 -13.91
CA PRO A 64 -3.72 3.96 -12.59
C PRO A 64 -4.98 4.35 -11.81
N LEU A 65 -4.96 4.03 -10.51
CA LEU A 65 -5.93 4.49 -9.52
C LEU A 65 -5.87 6.02 -9.39
N ARG A 66 -7.04 6.64 -9.26
CA ARG A 66 -7.23 8.08 -9.05
C ARG A 66 -8.41 8.29 -8.12
N ALA A 67 -8.36 9.39 -7.37
CA ALA A 67 -9.47 9.82 -6.54
C ALA A 67 -9.60 11.34 -6.50
N ASP A 68 -10.84 11.80 -6.42
CA ASP A 68 -11.22 13.20 -6.22
C ASP A 68 -11.80 13.37 -4.81
N VAL A 69 -11.27 14.33 -4.05
CA VAL A 69 -11.62 14.56 -2.63
C VAL A 69 -12.35 15.89 -2.48
N THR A 70 -13.48 15.89 -1.78
CA THR A 70 -14.32 17.08 -1.58
C THR A 70 -14.92 17.15 -0.18
N LEU A 71 -15.05 18.36 0.38
CA LEU A 71 -15.73 18.60 1.65
C LEU A 71 -17.07 19.31 1.39
N SER A 72 -18.17 18.74 1.88
CA SER A 72 -19.48 19.39 1.80
C SER A 72 -19.53 20.63 2.70
N GLY A 73 -19.87 21.78 2.10
CA GLY A 73 -19.78 23.09 2.76
C GLY A 73 -18.43 23.80 2.60
N GLY A 74 -17.44 23.17 1.95
CA GLY A 74 -16.17 23.79 1.57
C GLY A 74 -15.14 23.99 2.68
N GLN A 75 -15.56 24.04 3.95
CA GLN A 75 -14.68 24.19 5.10
C GLN A 75 -15.20 23.45 6.34
N ALA A 76 -14.27 22.89 7.13
CA ALA A 76 -14.53 22.37 8.48
C ALA A 76 -14.63 23.53 9.49
N ARG A 77 -15.64 23.52 10.38
CA ARG A 77 -15.88 24.57 11.39
C ARG A 77 -16.11 23.94 12.75
N GLN A 78 -15.58 24.53 13.82
CA GLN A 78 -15.83 24.10 15.20
C GLN A 78 -17.33 23.85 15.46
N GLY A 79 -17.63 22.77 16.18
CA GLY A 79 -18.98 22.37 16.58
C GLY A 79 -19.89 21.90 15.44
N HIS A 80 -19.37 21.78 14.21
CA HIS A 80 -20.11 21.31 13.05
C HIS A 80 -19.60 19.95 12.58
N THR A 81 -20.48 19.22 11.89
CA THR A 81 -20.11 18.03 11.11
C THR A 81 -20.02 18.43 9.64
N THR A 82 -18.92 18.10 8.98
CA THR A 82 -18.79 18.16 7.51
C THR A 82 -18.68 16.76 6.94
N VAL A 83 -19.05 16.61 5.67
CA VAL A 83 -18.99 15.34 4.95
C VAL A 83 -17.74 15.36 4.07
N VAL A 84 -16.81 14.45 4.34
CA VAL A 84 -15.66 14.19 3.46
C VAL A 84 -16.11 13.14 2.45
N ARG A 85 -16.14 13.50 1.17
CA ARG A 85 -16.49 12.61 0.06
C ARG A 85 -15.28 12.39 -0.82
N VAL A 86 -14.97 11.12 -1.08
CA VAL A 86 -13.92 10.67 -1.98
C VAL A 86 -14.59 9.89 -3.11
N VAL A 87 -14.31 10.23 -4.37
CA VAL A 87 -14.81 9.51 -5.54
C VAL A 87 -13.62 8.87 -6.25
N THR A 88 -13.64 7.56 -6.47
CA THR A 88 -12.56 6.80 -7.11
C THR A 88 -12.93 6.39 -8.54
N ASN A 89 -11.92 6.25 -9.42
CA ASN A 89 -12.13 5.82 -10.81
C ASN A 89 -12.33 4.30 -10.99
N ARG A 90 -12.24 3.54 -9.90
CA ARG A 90 -12.43 2.08 -9.81
C ARG A 90 -12.75 1.67 -8.37
N PRO A 91 -13.32 0.48 -8.13
CA PRO A 91 -13.65 0.02 -6.79
C PRO A 91 -12.45 0.08 -5.86
N ALA A 92 -12.62 0.64 -4.67
CA ALA A 92 -11.56 0.84 -3.69
C ALA A 92 -12.04 0.66 -2.25
N GLN A 93 -11.09 0.63 -1.33
CA GLN A 93 -11.28 0.93 0.09
C GLN A 93 -10.60 2.25 0.41
N VAL A 94 -11.20 3.05 1.29
CA VAL A 94 -10.67 4.35 1.73
C VAL A 94 -10.60 4.38 3.25
N SER A 95 -9.44 4.76 3.77
CA SER A 95 -9.25 5.11 5.17
C SER A 95 -8.63 6.51 5.26
N GLY A 96 -8.73 7.16 6.41
CA GLY A 96 -8.06 8.45 6.61
C GLY A 96 -7.94 8.87 8.05
N VAL A 97 -7.22 9.97 8.26
CA VAL A 97 -6.98 10.59 9.55
C VAL A 97 -6.99 12.12 9.40
N LEU A 98 -7.55 12.82 10.37
CA LEU A 98 -7.39 14.26 10.54
C LEU A 98 -6.60 14.52 11.83
N GLY A 99 -5.33 14.90 11.70
CA GLY A 99 -4.40 15.01 12.83
C GLY A 99 -4.18 13.66 13.50
N GLU A 100 -4.87 13.41 14.61
CA GLU A 100 -4.88 12.13 15.33
C GLU A 100 -6.25 11.42 15.28
N SER A 101 -7.28 12.07 14.71
CA SER A 101 -8.65 11.56 14.68
C SER A 101 -8.91 10.68 13.44
N PRO A 102 -9.28 9.41 13.58
CA PRO A 102 -9.55 8.54 12.43
C PRO A 102 -10.85 8.94 11.71
N LEU A 103 -10.83 8.85 10.38
CA LEU A 103 -12.00 9.02 9.51
C LEU A 103 -12.45 7.66 8.98
N ASN A 104 -13.62 7.23 9.43
CA ASN A 104 -14.26 6.01 8.98
C ASN A 104 -15.11 6.30 7.74
N PHE A 105 -14.69 5.78 6.58
CA PHE A 105 -15.45 5.90 5.33
C PHE A 105 -16.42 4.72 5.16
N VAL A 106 -17.59 5.01 4.60
CA VAL A 106 -18.55 4.01 4.08
C VAL A 106 -18.77 4.22 2.60
N SER A 107 -19.00 3.13 1.86
CA SER A 107 -19.37 3.17 0.44
C SER A 107 -20.49 2.16 0.17
N ARG A 108 -21.35 2.47 -0.81
CA ARG A 108 -22.43 1.58 -1.26
C ARG A 108 -22.12 0.86 -2.57
N ASP A 109 -21.22 1.42 -3.37
CA ASP A 109 -20.88 0.95 -4.74
C ASP A 109 -19.38 0.70 -4.94
N GLY A 110 -18.54 1.03 -3.96
CA GLY A 110 -17.08 0.97 -4.02
C GLY A 110 -16.42 2.15 -4.76
N LEU A 111 -17.21 3.10 -5.28
CA LEU A 111 -16.74 4.23 -6.08
C LEU A 111 -16.93 5.57 -5.35
N GLU A 112 -18.07 5.76 -4.68
CA GLU A 112 -18.30 6.92 -3.80
C GLU A 112 -18.14 6.51 -2.33
N HIS A 113 -17.20 7.16 -1.64
CA HIS A 113 -16.85 6.91 -0.25
C HIS A 113 -17.13 8.16 0.58
N ILE A 114 -17.81 7.98 1.71
CA ILE A 114 -18.27 9.07 2.56
C ILE A 114 -17.82 8.84 4.00
N ALA A 115 -17.15 9.82 4.59
CA ALA A 115 -16.90 9.91 6.03
C ALA A 115 -17.57 11.15 6.62
N LEU A 116 -18.04 11.03 7.87
CA LEU A 116 -18.51 12.17 8.65
C LEU A 116 -17.37 12.68 9.52
N LEU A 117 -16.91 13.90 9.24
CA LEU A 117 -15.92 14.60 10.05
C LEU A 117 -16.65 15.50 11.05
N GLY A 118 -16.74 15.06 12.29
CA GLY A 118 -17.17 15.89 13.41
C GLY A 118 -16.02 16.77 13.91
N VAL A 119 -16.20 18.07 13.95
CA VAL A 119 -15.20 19.02 14.45
C VAL A 119 -15.60 19.46 15.85
N HIS A 120 -14.75 19.21 16.84
CA HIS A 120 -15.04 19.59 18.23
C HIS A 120 -15.28 21.10 18.37
N ALA A 121 -16.20 21.51 19.26
CA ALA A 121 -16.52 22.93 19.49
C ALA A 121 -15.30 23.73 20.00
N LEU A 122 -14.37 23.05 20.67
CA LEU A 122 -13.09 23.60 21.16
C LEU A 122 -11.88 23.07 20.37
N ALA A 123 -12.06 22.62 19.12
CA ALA A 123 -10.95 22.18 18.28
C ALA A 123 -9.96 23.34 18.02
N ASP A 124 -8.67 23.04 17.88
CA ASP A 124 -7.68 24.06 17.49
C ASP A 124 -8.03 24.65 16.10
N LEU A 125 -7.80 25.95 15.94
CA LEU A 125 -7.96 26.68 14.68
C LEU A 125 -6.69 26.59 13.81
N ALA A 126 -5.61 26.02 14.35
CA ALA A 126 -4.42 25.68 13.59
C ALA A 126 -4.73 24.75 12.39
N PRO A 127 -3.94 24.82 11.31
CA PRO A 127 -4.11 23.91 10.17
C PRO A 127 -3.79 22.47 10.57
N GLN A 128 -4.66 21.53 10.22
CA GLN A 128 -4.52 20.10 10.55
C GLN A 128 -4.21 19.28 9.29
N SER A 129 -3.36 18.24 9.40
CA SER A 129 -3.09 17.31 8.30
C SER A 129 -4.30 16.41 8.09
N LEU A 130 -4.85 16.37 6.88
CA LEU A 130 -5.82 15.38 6.43
C LEU A 130 -5.08 14.41 5.50
N GLU A 131 -4.94 13.18 5.95
CA GLU A 131 -4.26 12.10 5.23
C GLU A 131 -5.28 11.01 4.90
N LEU A 132 -5.29 10.56 3.64
CA LEU A 132 -6.20 9.54 3.12
C LEU A 132 -5.37 8.46 2.42
N ASP A 133 -5.63 7.20 2.76
CA ASP A 133 -5.07 6.03 2.09
C ASP A 133 -6.17 5.31 1.33
N ILE A 134 -5.92 5.05 0.04
CA ILE A 134 -6.89 4.49 -0.89
C ILE A 134 -6.28 3.25 -1.52
N ILE A 135 -6.94 2.10 -1.36
CA ILE A 135 -6.49 0.80 -1.88
C ILE A 135 -7.51 0.31 -2.92
N GLY A 136 -7.09 0.23 -4.18
CA GLY A 136 -7.91 -0.26 -5.29
C GLY A 136 -8.12 -1.77 -5.26
N ASP A 137 -9.15 -2.23 -5.98
CA ASP A 137 -9.52 -3.65 -6.17
C ASP A 137 -8.40 -4.54 -6.74
N GLU A 138 -7.56 -4.01 -7.62
CA GLU A 138 -6.36 -4.66 -8.14
C GLU A 138 -5.11 -4.48 -7.24
N GLY A 139 -5.26 -3.91 -6.03
CA GLY A 139 -4.18 -3.72 -5.07
C GLY A 139 -3.25 -2.53 -5.36
N GLN A 140 -3.67 -1.56 -6.18
CA GLN A 140 -2.93 -0.28 -6.27
C GLN A 140 -3.18 0.57 -5.03
N GLU A 141 -2.15 1.22 -4.52
CA GLU A 141 -2.22 2.13 -3.39
C GLU A 141 -2.09 3.60 -3.86
N LEU A 142 -2.86 4.49 -3.24
CA LEU A 142 -2.81 5.94 -3.46
C LEU A 142 -3.01 6.65 -2.12
N THR A 143 -1.96 7.31 -1.63
CA THR A 143 -2.03 8.20 -0.47
C THR A 143 -2.24 9.65 -0.94
N LEU A 144 -3.19 10.36 -0.34
CA LEU A 144 -3.44 11.78 -0.55
C LEU A 144 -3.29 12.53 0.78
N GLY A 145 -2.42 13.54 0.81
CA GLY A 145 -2.26 14.45 1.95
C GLY A 145 -2.68 15.86 1.59
N THR A 146 -3.42 16.53 2.47
CA THR A 146 -3.79 17.95 2.34
C THR A 146 -3.87 18.62 3.71
N VAL A 147 -3.90 19.95 3.73
CA VAL A 147 -4.04 20.73 4.97
C VAL A 147 -5.47 21.25 5.06
N LEU A 148 -6.14 20.94 6.17
CA LEU A 148 -7.49 21.40 6.48
C LEU A 148 -7.46 22.52 7.51
N HIS A 149 -8.08 23.66 7.19
CA HIS A 149 -8.22 24.80 8.10
C HIS A 149 -9.57 24.76 8.82
N VAL A 150 -9.54 24.60 10.14
CA VAL A 150 -10.74 24.68 10.98
C VAL A 150 -11.14 26.16 11.17
N ALA A 151 -12.34 26.52 10.72
CA ALA A 151 -12.94 27.81 11.04
C ALA A 151 -13.45 27.86 12.48
N ALA A 152 -13.35 29.03 13.09
CA ALA A 152 -14.01 29.31 14.37
C ALA A 152 -15.53 29.11 14.28
N GLY A 153 -16.11 28.55 15.33
CA GLY A 153 -17.55 28.53 15.51
C GLY A 153 -18.07 29.92 15.87
N ASP A 154 -19.32 30.18 15.55
CA ASP A 154 -20.02 31.40 15.98
C ASP A 154 -20.83 31.03 17.23
N PHE A 155 -20.20 31.19 18.39
CA PHE A 155 -20.75 30.78 19.68
C PHE A 155 -20.96 32.00 20.58
N GLU A 156 -22.19 32.17 21.08
CA GLU A 156 -22.48 33.09 22.16
C GLU A 156 -21.96 32.53 23.50
N TYR A 157 -21.83 33.40 24.50
CA TYR A 157 -21.42 33.02 25.86
C TYR A 157 -22.52 33.33 26.88
N GLU A 158 -22.70 32.43 27.83
CA GLU A 158 -23.58 32.61 28.99
C GLU A 158 -22.78 32.36 30.28
N SER A 159 -23.14 33.07 31.36
CA SER A 159 -22.57 32.84 32.69
C SER A 159 -23.63 32.23 33.60
N ILE A 160 -23.44 30.96 33.95
CA ILE A 160 -24.36 30.18 34.78
C ILE A 160 -23.76 30.01 36.18
N THR A 161 -24.52 30.35 37.22
CA THR A 161 -24.12 30.19 38.62
C THR A 161 -24.74 28.92 39.21
N PHE A 162 -23.91 27.99 39.67
CA PHE A 162 -24.34 26.75 40.32
C PHE A 162 -24.40 26.89 41.86
N THR A 163 -25.19 26.04 42.52
CA THR A 163 -25.04 25.85 43.97
C THR A 163 -23.73 25.10 44.27
N PRO A 164 -23.18 25.18 45.50
CA PRO A 164 -21.97 24.46 45.85
C PRO A 164 -22.08 22.94 45.63
N GLU A 165 -23.24 22.33 45.85
CA GLU A 165 -23.41 20.88 45.61
C GLU A 165 -23.35 20.53 44.13
N VAL A 166 -23.99 21.33 43.26
CA VAL A 166 -23.98 21.11 41.80
C VAL A 166 -22.59 21.42 41.22
N GLY A 167 -21.94 22.49 41.66
CA GLY A 167 -20.60 22.85 41.23
C GLY A 167 -19.55 21.79 41.57
N ALA A 168 -19.72 21.06 42.68
CA ALA A 168 -18.84 19.96 43.07
C ALA A 168 -18.86 18.79 42.07
N LEU A 169 -19.97 18.58 41.33
CA LEU A 169 -20.07 17.51 40.32
C LEU A 169 -19.16 17.74 39.10
N LEU A 170 -18.66 18.97 38.91
CA LEU A 170 -17.72 19.32 37.85
C LEU A 170 -16.27 18.95 38.19
N ASP A 171 -15.99 18.44 39.39
CA ASP A 171 -14.65 17.95 39.76
C ASP A 171 -14.20 16.86 38.76
N PRO A 172 -13.00 16.94 38.18
CA PRO A 172 -12.47 15.92 37.28
C PRO A 172 -12.46 14.51 37.88
N ALA A 173 -12.28 14.36 39.20
CA ALA A 173 -12.32 13.06 39.88
C ALA A 173 -13.73 12.42 39.89
N ILE A 174 -14.79 13.21 39.70
CA ILE A 174 -16.17 12.75 39.59
C ILE A 174 -16.57 12.56 38.13
N SER A 175 -16.20 13.49 37.25
CA SER A 175 -16.67 13.55 35.86
C SER A 175 -15.84 12.73 34.86
N GLN A 176 -14.52 12.60 35.04
CA GLN A 176 -13.68 11.83 34.11
C GLN A 176 -14.03 10.33 34.00
N PRO A 177 -14.39 9.60 35.08
CA PRO A 177 -14.78 8.19 34.97
C PRO A 177 -15.98 7.95 34.05
N GLU A 178 -16.96 8.86 34.05
CA GLU A 178 -18.08 8.81 33.10
C GLU A 178 -17.62 9.14 31.68
N LEU A 179 -16.85 10.24 31.52
CA LEU A 179 -16.33 10.66 30.23
C LEU A 179 -15.55 9.53 29.53
N LEU A 180 -14.64 8.85 30.24
CA LEU A 180 -13.85 7.73 29.69
C LEU A 180 -14.75 6.57 29.23
N ARG A 181 -15.75 6.19 30.03
CA ARG A 181 -16.73 5.15 29.69
C ARG A 181 -17.54 5.54 28.44
N VAL A 182 -17.95 6.79 28.33
CA VAL A 182 -18.69 7.31 27.16
C VAL A 182 -17.79 7.37 25.92
N THR A 183 -16.53 7.77 26.07
CA THR A 183 -15.53 7.75 24.99
C THR A 183 -15.29 6.35 24.43
N GLU A 184 -15.18 5.32 25.28
CA GLU A 184 -15.05 3.92 24.85
C GLU A 184 -16.25 3.46 24.00
N ILE A 185 -17.46 3.83 24.40
CA ILE A 185 -18.69 3.54 23.64
C ILE A 185 -18.68 4.25 22.28
N TYR A 186 -18.36 5.56 22.25
CA TYR A 186 -18.35 6.35 21.01
C TYR A 186 -17.15 6.06 20.08
N ALA A 187 -16.10 5.41 20.56
CA ALA A 187 -15.02 4.89 19.72
C ALA A 187 -15.44 3.68 18.86
N THR A 188 -16.59 3.06 19.14
CA THR A 188 -17.09 1.92 18.37
C THR A 188 -17.77 2.38 17.08
N PHE A 189 -17.27 1.91 15.94
CA PHE A 189 -17.82 2.20 14.62
C PHE A 189 -18.56 0.99 14.01
N SER A 190 -19.63 1.24 13.26
CA SER A 190 -20.31 0.24 12.43
C SER A 190 -20.51 0.80 11.02
N PRO A 191 -20.06 0.10 9.95
CA PRO A 191 -20.25 0.55 8.57
C PRO A 191 -21.69 0.32 8.06
N GLU A 192 -22.52 -0.38 8.82
CA GLU A 192 -23.89 -0.72 8.46
C GLU A 192 -24.84 0.45 8.78
N ILE A 193 -25.68 0.81 7.81
CA ILE A 193 -26.73 1.82 8.00
C ILE A 193 -27.86 1.19 8.82
N ARG A 194 -28.01 1.64 10.06
CA ARG A 194 -29.00 1.13 11.04
C ARG A 194 -30.19 2.06 11.28
N TRP A 195 -30.29 3.13 10.52
CA TRP A 195 -31.38 4.10 10.59
C TRP A 195 -32.26 4.01 9.33
N GLU A 196 -33.55 4.21 9.54
CA GLU A 196 -34.54 4.47 8.48
C GLU A 196 -34.95 5.94 8.57
N GLY A 197 -35.29 6.57 7.44
CA GLY A 197 -35.57 8.01 7.33
C GLY A 197 -36.80 8.32 6.50
#